data_AF-A0A6J5GH58-F1
#
_entry.id   AF-A0A6J5GH58-F1
#
_cell.length_a   1.000
_cell.length_b   1.000
_cell.length_c   1.000
_cell.angle_alpha   90.00
_cell.angle_beta   90.00
_cell.angle_gamma   90.00
#
_symmetry.space_group_name_H-M   'P 1'
#
loop_
_entity.id
_entity.type
_entity.pdbx_description
1 polymer ?
#
loop_
_entity_poly.entity_id
_entity_poly.type
_entity_poly.pdbx_seq_one_letter_code
_entity_poly.pdbx_strand_id
1 'polypeptide(L)'
;MTDLFDDPPTPDVDWYPDWLTPATAAQALMQLIDEVQWRQDTMGTPAGRVALPRLTAWQGEPDAVYVYSGIRNVPQPWTPAVAQLKEAAEAVCGTRFNSVLLNRYRSGADSMGWHADREPELGPRPVIASVSLGVARTFDLRHNKTGVVQSFSLNGGSLLVMKGTTQAQWRHRVPKEPRVAGERINLTFRWVTPRVAAR
;
A
#
# COMPACT_ATOMS: atom_id res chain seq x y z
N MET A 1 -32.59 1.23 16.43
CA MET A 1 -33.01 2.49 15.80
C MET A 1 -31.74 3.14 15.30
N THR A 2 -31.35 2.89 14.05
CA THR A 2 -30.29 3.67 13.40
C THR A 2 -30.92 4.99 12.98
N ASP A 3 -30.42 6.07 13.54
CA ASP A 3 -30.90 7.41 13.24
C ASP A 3 -30.70 7.68 11.74
N LEU A 4 -31.69 8.27 11.08
CA LEU A 4 -31.65 8.57 9.64
C LEU A 4 -30.65 9.70 9.31
N PHE A 5 -30.06 10.31 10.35
CA PHE A 5 -29.19 11.47 10.31
C PHE A 5 -27.75 11.21 10.80
N ASP A 6 -27.38 9.96 11.12
CA ASP A 6 -25.97 9.66 11.39
C ASP A 6 -25.17 9.83 10.09
N ASP A 7 -24.15 10.70 10.12
CA ASP A 7 -23.23 10.85 9.00
C ASP A 7 -22.64 9.48 8.62
N PRO A 8 -22.51 9.17 7.32
CA PRO A 8 -21.90 7.94 6.91
C PRO A 8 -20.47 7.87 7.48
N PRO A 9 -20.02 6.68 7.95
CA PRO A 9 -18.69 6.56 8.51
C PRO A 9 -17.66 7.01 7.47
N THR A 10 -16.68 7.80 7.89
CA THR A 10 -15.55 8.24 7.06
C THR A 10 -14.27 7.55 7.51
N PRO A 11 -13.40 7.10 6.58
CA PRO A 11 -12.08 6.62 6.94
C PRO A 11 -11.21 7.82 7.35
N ASP A 12 -10.28 7.58 8.27
CA ASP A 12 -9.27 8.56 8.66
C ASP A 12 -8.12 8.48 7.65
N VAL A 13 -8.21 9.36 6.64
CA VAL A 13 -7.27 9.44 5.51
C VAL A 13 -6.94 10.90 5.17
N ASP A 14 -5.68 11.16 4.86
CA ASP A 14 -5.27 12.40 4.18
C ASP A 14 -4.98 12.07 2.71
N TRP A 15 -5.53 12.89 1.80
CA TRP A 15 -5.41 12.69 0.36
C TRP A 15 -4.71 13.87 -0.31
N TYR A 16 -3.57 13.58 -0.95
CA TYR A 16 -2.74 14.53 -1.66
C TYR A 16 -2.63 14.11 -3.14
N PRO A 17 -3.57 14.54 -4.01
CA PRO A 17 -3.63 14.09 -5.39
C PRO A 17 -2.43 14.54 -6.24
N ASP A 18 -1.87 15.71 -5.93
CA ASP A 18 -0.78 16.35 -6.68
C ASP A 18 0.48 16.50 -5.82
N TRP A 19 0.78 15.47 -5.01
CA TRP A 19 1.88 15.52 -4.05
C TRP A 19 3.26 15.67 -4.71
N LEU A 20 3.51 14.90 -5.78
CA LEU A 20 4.69 15.06 -6.64
C LEU A 20 4.29 15.78 -7.92
N THR A 21 5.22 16.56 -8.47
CA THR A 21 5.06 17.07 -9.83
C THR A 21 5.04 15.92 -10.84
N PRO A 22 4.36 16.07 -11.99
CA PRO A 22 4.34 15.03 -13.03
C PRO A 22 5.74 14.59 -13.49
N ALA A 23 6.69 15.52 -13.58
CA ALA A 23 8.07 15.22 -13.96
C ALA A 23 8.79 14.36 -12.91
N THR A 24 8.69 14.73 -11.64
CA THR A 24 9.26 13.97 -10.52
C THR A 24 8.64 12.58 -10.43
N ALA A 25 7.32 12.47 -10.59
CA ALA A 25 6.62 11.19 -10.55
C ALA A 25 7.03 10.26 -11.71
N ALA A 26 7.17 10.81 -12.91
CA ALA A 26 7.62 10.03 -14.07
C ALA A 26 9.08 9.55 -13.92
N GLN A 27 9.96 10.40 -13.41
CA GLN A 27 11.35 10.01 -13.12
C GLN A 27 11.42 8.89 -12.07
N ALA A 28 10.71 9.05 -10.95
CA ALA A 28 10.66 8.04 -9.89
C ALA A 28 10.10 6.70 -10.41
N LEU A 29 9.09 6.73 -11.28
CA LEU A 29 8.55 5.52 -11.91
C LEU A 29 9.63 4.77 -12.69
N MET A 30 10.37 5.47 -13.55
CA MET A 30 11.44 4.85 -14.36
C MET A 30 12.55 4.27 -13.48
N GLN A 31 12.99 5.03 -12.47
CA GLN A 31 14.00 4.57 -11.51
C GLN A 31 13.57 3.30 -10.78
N LEU A 32 12.32 3.24 -10.29
CA LEU A 32 11.82 2.05 -9.59
C LEU A 32 11.64 0.83 -10.51
N ILE A 33 11.37 1.04 -11.80
CA ILE A 33 11.32 -0.06 -12.76
C ILE A 33 12.69 -0.72 -12.88
N ASP A 34 13.77 0.07 -12.91
CA ASP A 34 15.15 -0.40 -13.09
C ASP A 34 15.82 -0.87 -11.79
N GLU A 35 15.66 -0.13 -10.68
CA GLU A 35 16.37 -0.37 -9.42
C GLU A 35 15.80 -1.55 -8.62
N VAL A 36 14.50 -1.85 -8.76
CA VAL A 36 13.80 -2.79 -7.89
C VAL A 36 13.83 -4.21 -8.47
N GLN A 37 14.23 -5.17 -7.64
CA GLN A 37 14.14 -6.60 -7.96
C GLN A 37 12.70 -7.12 -7.81
N TRP A 38 11.88 -6.95 -8.84
CA TRP A 38 10.49 -7.39 -8.87
C TRP A 38 10.36 -8.93 -8.88
N ARG A 39 9.40 -9.46 -8.12
CA ARG A 39 9.07 -10.88 -8.09
C ARG A 39 7.56 -11.08 -8.22
N GLN A 40 7.14 -12.24 -8.73
CA GLN A 40 5.74 -12.63 -8.74
C GLN A 40 5.55 -13.81 -7.79
N ASP A 41 5.05 -13.53 -6.59
CA ASP A 41 4.76 -14.58 -5.62
C ASP A 41 3.53 -15.40 -6.03
N THR A 42 3.36 -16.58 -5.44
CA THR A 42 2.19 -17.44 -5.63
C THR A 42 1.41 -17.56 -4.33
N MET A 43 0.08 -17.64 -4.43
CA MET A 43 -0.80 -17.92 -3.31
C MET A 43 -1.47 -19.28 -3.49
N GLY A 44 -1.64 -20.01 -2.37
CA GLY A 44 -2.45 -21.22 -2.34
C GLY A 44 -3.94 -20.88 -2.43
N THR A 45 -4.67 -21.62 -3.25
CA THR A 45 -6.12 -21.60 -3.33
C THR A 45 -6.63 -23.04 -3.22
N PRO A 46 -7.92 -23.28 -2.93
CA PRO A 46 -8.49 -24.63 -2.97
C PRO A 46 -8.32 -25.33 -4.34
N ALA A 47 -8.17 -24.55 -5.42
CA ALA A 47 -7.96 -25.05 -6.78
C ALA A 47 -6.47 -25.19 -7.17
N GLY A 48 -5.54 -24.98 -6.23
CA GLY A 48 -4.09 -25.04 -6.47
C GLY A 48 -3.37 -23.71 -6.28
N ARG A 49 -2.08 -23.66 -6.65
CA ARG A 49 -1.27 -22.43 -6.54
C ARG A 49 -1.52 -21.52 -7.74
N VAL A 50 -1.83 -20.25 -7.45
CA VAL A 50 -2.07 -19.22 -8.47
C VAL A 50 -1.08 -18.07 -8.25
N ALA A 51 -0.52 -17.54 -9.34
CA ALA A 51 0.34 -16.36 -9.27
C ALA A 51 -0.45 -15.14 -8.79
N LEU A 52 0.14 -14.34 -7.89
CA LEU A 52 -0.46 -13.07 -7.51
C LEU A 52 -0.64 -12.20 -8.76
N PRO A 53 -1.79 -11.51 -8.92
CA PRO A 53 -2.03 -10.66 -10.07
C PRO A 53 -1.36 -9.30 -9.87
N ARG A 54 -0.04 -9.30 -9.62
CA ARG A 54 0.88 -8.15 -9.52
C ARG A 54 2.29 -8.66 -9.24
N LEU A 55 3.29 -7.82 -9.48
CA LEU A 55 4.64 -8.04 -8.98
C LEU A 55 4.82 -7.33 -7.64
N THR A 56 5.66 -7.88 -6.79
CA THR A 56 5.96 -7.38 -5.45
C THR A 56 7.46 -7.26 -5.23
N ALA A 57 7.85 -6.34 -4.37
CA ALA A 57 9.16 -6.29 -3.75
C ALA A 57 9.01 -5.72 -2.33
N TRP A 58 9.91 -6.13 -1.44
CA TRP A 58 9.90 -5.67 -0.05
C TRP A 58 11.26 -5.09 0.30
N GLN A 59 11.26 -3.83 0.73
CA GLN A 59 12.47 -3.12 1.17
C GLN A 59 12.26 -2.57 2.59
N GLY A 60 13.34 -2.41 3.35
CA GLY A 60 13.22 -2.08 4.76
C GLY A 60 14.55 -2.10 5.50
N GLU A 61 14.49 -1.66 6.76
CA GLU A 61 15.56 -1.87 7.72
C GLU A 61 15.73 -3.36 8.06
N PRO A 62 16.94 -3.86 8.38
CA PRO A 62 17.17 -5.28 8.63
C PRO A 62 16.31 -5.90 9.74
N ASP A 63 15.87 -5.10 10.71
CA ASP A 63 15.04 -5.49 11.84
C ASP A 63 13.53 -5.32 11.59
N ALA A 64 13.14 -4.71 10.46
CA ALA A 64 11.76 -4.59 9.99
C ALA A 64 11.25 -5.92 9.37
N VAL A 65 11.50 -7.02 10.07
CA VAL A 65 11.10 -8.37 9.67
C VAL A 65 9.62 -8.53 9.94
N TYR A 66 8.88 -8.83 8.87
CA TYR A 66 7.45 -9.02 8.93
C TYR A 66 7.08 -10.46 8.52
N VAL A 67 6.08 -11.04 9.18
CA VAL A 67 5.60 -12.41 8.91
C VAL A 67 4.26 -12.34 8.19
N TYR A 68 4.26 -12.50 6.86
CA TYR A 68 3.03 -12.58 6.06
C TYR A 68 2.74 -14.03 5.68
N SER A 69 1.55 -14.53 6.00
CA SER A 69 1.12 -15.90 5.65
C SER A 69 2.11 -17.01 6.09
N GLY A 70 2.78 -16.82 7.23
CA GLY A 70 3.78 -17.77 7.76
C GLY A 70 5.18 -17.66 7.13
N ILE A 71 5.41 -16.77 6.18
CA ILE A 71 6.71 -16.54 5.55
C ILE A 71 7.42 -15.39 6.27
N ARG A 72 8.60 -15.67 6.84
CA ARG A 72 9.49 -14.65 7.40
C ARG A 72 10.14 -13.89 6.25
N ASN A 73 9.66 -12.68 5.99
CA ASN A 73 10.22 -11.83 4.94
C ASN A 73 11.30 -10.94 5.54
N VAL A 74 12.56 -11.20 5.16
CA VAL A 74 13.68 -10.30 5.43
C VAL A 74 13.68 -9.23 4.34
N PRO A 75 13.57 -7.94 4.70
CA PRO A 75 13.59 -6.87 3.70
C PRO A 75 14.89 -6.81 2.92
N GLN A 76 14.78 -6.46 1.64
CA GLN A 76 15.93 -5.98 0.87
C GLN A 76 16.31 -4.57 1.35
N PRO A 77 17.57 -4.13 1.19
CA PRO A 77 17.94 -2.75 1.43
C PRO A 77 17.13 -1.78 0.56
N TRP A 78 16.98 -0.55 1.04
CA TRP A 78 16.37 0.53 0.28
C TRP A 78 17.16 0.82 -1.00
N THR A 79 16.45 0.89 -2.12
CA THR A 79 16.97 1.51 -3.34
C THR A 79 16.97 3.03 -3.22
N PRO A 80 17.84 3.77 -3.94
CA PRO A 80 17.91 5.23 -3.87
C PRO A 80 16.55 5.92 -4.08
N ALA A 81 15.77 5.49 -5.09
CA ALA A 81 14.46 6.08 -5.35
C ALA A 81 13.46 5.84 -4.20
N VAL A 82 13.50 4.64 -3.59
CA VAL A 82 12.65 4.33 -2.43
C VAL A 82 13.04 5.16 -1.20
N ALA A 83 14.33 5.33 -0.94
CA ALA A 83 14.81 6.13 0.19
C ALA A 83 14.37 7.60 0.09
N GLN A 84 14.45 8.19 -1.10
CA GLN A 84 14.00 9.56 -1.35
C GLN A 84 12.48 9.72 -1.14
N LEU A 85 11.68 8.81 -1.71
CA LEU A 85 10.23 8.83 -1.52
C LEU A 85 9.83 8.59 -0.07
N LYS A 86 10.57 7.75 0.66
CA LYS A 86 10.39 7.53 2.10
C LYS A 86 10.57 8.83 2.86
N GLU A 87 11.71 9.51 2.69
CA GLU A 87 12.01 10.76 3.40
C GLU A 87 10.95 11.84 3.13
N ALA A 88 10.54 11.99 1.86
CA ALA A 88 9.49 12.92 1.48
C ALA A 88 8.14 12.56 2.15
N ALA A 89 7.78 11.28 2.18
CA ALA A 89 6.55 10.83 2.83
C ALA A 89 6.59 11.00 4.36
N GLU A 90 7.73 10.74 5.00
CA GLU A 90 7.95 10.94 6.44
C GLU A 90 7.77 12.41 6.82
N ALA A 91 8.27 13.34 5.99
CA ALA A 91 8.10 14.78 6.20
C ALA A 91 6.63 15.21 6.18
N VAL A 92 5.81 14.65 5.29
CA VAL A 92 4.36 14.92 5.24
C VAL A 92 3.62 14.26 6.40
N CYS A 93 3.96 13.01 6.72
CA CYS A 93 3.23 12.22 7.71
C CYS A 93 3.60 12.57 9.16
N GLY A 94 4.72 13.26 9.39
CA GLY A 94 5.22 13.56 10.73
C GLY A 94 5.63 12.31 11.54
N THR A 95 5.93 11.20 10.84
CA THR A 95 6.34 9.93 11.46
C THR A 95 7.38 9.24 10.59
N ARG A 96 8.08 8.26 11.15
CA ARG A 96 9.09 7.45 10.45
C ARG A 96 8.50 6.17 9.88
N PHE A 97 9.16 5.64 8.85
CA PHE A 97 8.88 4.34 8.25
C PHE A 97 10.17 3.51 8.16
N ASN A 98 10.07 2.22 8.48
CA ASN A 98 11.20 1.29 8.41
C ASN A 98 10.95 0.13 7.42
N SER A 99 9.80 0.13 6.74
CA SER A 99 9.43 -0.89 5.77
C SER A 99 8.58 -0.32 4.64
N VAL A 100 8.73 -0.90 3.44
CA VAL A 100 7.83 -0.67 2.31
C VAL A 100 7.49 -1.99 1.62
N LEU A 101 6.21 -2.14 1.27
CA LEU A 101 5.76 -3.10 0.26
C LEU A 101 5.58 -2.35 -1.06
N LEU A 102 6.37 -2.72 -2.06
CA LEU A 102 6.17 -2.26 -3.43
C LEU A 102 5.23 -3.21 -4.16
N ASN A 103 4.25 -2.66 -4.87
CA ASN A 103 3.35 -3.39 -5.75
C ASN A 103 3.44 -2.78 -7.16
N ARG A 104 3.80 -3.59 -8.16
CA ARG A 104 3.80 -3.20 -9.58
C ARG A 104 2.67 -3.92 -10.30
N TYR A 105 1.71 -3.12 -10.77
CA TYR A 105 0.57 -3.54 -11.56
C TYR A 105 0.93 -3.30 -13.03
N ARG A 106 1.12 -4.37 -13.79
CA ARG A 106 1.58 -4.32 -15.18
C ARG A 106 0.49 -3.80 -16.13
N SER A 107 -0.77 -3.95 -15.73
CA SER A 107 -1.94 -3.46 -16.46
C SER A 107 -3.17 -3.41 -15.55
N GLY A 108 -4.30 -3.00 -16.11
CA GLY A 108 -5.62 -3.12 -15.49
C GLY A 108 -6.04 -4.55 -15.08
N ALA A 109 -5.40 -5.61 -15.60
CA ALA A 109 -5.69 -6.99 -15.21
C ALA A 109 -5.09 -7.38 -13.86
N ASP A 110 -4.02 -6.70 -13.44
CA ASP A 110 -3.41 -6.85 -12.12
C ASP A 110 -4.29 -6.15 -11.05
N SER A 111 -4.33 -6.71 -9.84
CA SER A 111 -5.26 -6.28 -8.78
C SER A 111 -4.79 -6.67 -7.38
N MET A 112 -5.47 -6.13 -6.38
CA MET A 112 -5.37 -6.55 -4.99
C MET A 112 -6.79 -6.67 -4.44
N GLY A 113 -7.12 -7.82 -3.85
CA GLY A 113 -8.45 -8.08 -3.28
C GLY A 113 -8.72 -7.24 -2.03
N TRP A 114 -9.94 -7.34 -1.50
CA TRP A 114 -10.31 -6.69 -0.24
C TRP A 114 -9.46 -7.22 0.91
N HIS A 115 -8.73 -6.33 1.58
CA HIS A 115 -7.88 -6.63 2.73
C HIS A 115 -7.76 -5.43 3.66
N ALA A 116 -7.09 -5.58 4.79
CA ALA A 116 -6.73 -4.47 5.67
C ALA A 116 -5.37 -4.78 6.28
N ASP A 117 -4.56 -3.75 6.50
CA ASP A 117 -3.21 -3.86 7.04
C ASP A 117 -3.31 -3.89 8.58
N ARG A 118 -3.62 -5.06 9.13
CA ARG A 118 -3.96 -5.25 10.57
C ARG A 118 -2.95 -6.08 11.32
N GLU A 119 -1.77 -6.22 10.77
CA GLU A 119 -0.88 -7.22 11.30
C GLU A 119 -0.25 -6.74 12.61
N PRO A 120 -0.12 -7.61 13.62
CA PRO A 120 0.17 -7.18 14.99
C PRO A 120 1.39 -6.26 15.12
N GLU A 121 2.41 -6.48 14.28
CA GLU A 121 3.64 -5.72 14.22
C GLU A 121 3.44 -4.24 13.82
N LEU A 122 2.35 -3.91 13.16
CA LEU A 122 1.98 -2.54 12.78
C LEU A 122 1.32 -1.76 13.93
N GLY A 123 0.93 -2.45 15.01
CA GLY A 123 0.18 -1.88 16.12
C GLY A 123 -1.29 -1.57 15.77
N PRO A 124 -2.06 -1.02 16.73
CA PRO A 124 -3.51 -0.90 16.61
C PRO A 124 -3.98 0.29 15.75
N ARG A 125 -3.12 1.30 15.54
CA ARG A 125 -3.42 2.54 14.79
C ARG A 125 -2.22 2.94 13.94
N PRO A 126 -1.81 2.12 12.95
CA PRO A 126 -0.66 2.43 12.13
C PRO A 126 -0.92 3.66 11.27
N VAL A 127 0.13 4.45 11.05
CA VAL A 127 0.18 5.42 9.94
C VAL A 127 0.81 4.71 8.75
N ILE A 128 0.12 4.75 7.61
CA ILE A 128 0.53 4.07 6.38
C ILE A 128 0.52 5.09 5.24
N ALA A 129 1.67 5.32 4.62
CA ALA A 129 1.79 6.19 3.44
C ALA A 129 1.77 5.35 2.16
N SER A 130 0.81 5.61 1.28
CA SER A 130 0.64 4.97 -0.02
C SER A 130 0.97 5.97 -1.12
N VAL A 131 2.15 5.82 -1.72
CA VAL A 131 2.60 6.62 -2.88
C VAL A 131 2.25 5.87 -4.15
N SER A 132 1.61 6.55 -5.11
CA SER A 132 1.23 5.97 -6.41
C SER A 132 1.95 6.66 -7.56
N LEU A 133 2.51 5.88 -8.48
CA LEU A 133 3.24 6.34 -9.66
C LEU A 133 2.71 5.62 -10.90
N GLY A 134 2.80 6.27 -12.06
CA GLY A 134 2.30 5.74 -13.32
C GLY A 134 0.80 5.96 -13.53
N VAL A 135 0.12 5.00 -14.15
CA VAL A 135 -1.28 5.18 -14.55
C VAL A 135 -2.22 5.18 -13.35
N ALA A 136 -3.27 6.02 -13.43
CA ALA A 136 -4.26 6.10 -12.38
C ALA A 136 -5.01 4.78 -12.22
N ARG A 137 -5.27 4.38 -10.97
CA ARG A 137 -6.07 3.20 -10.63
C ARG A 137 -7.02 3.52 -9.49
N THR A 138 -8.17 2.87 -9.49
CA THR A 138 -9.13 3.01 -8.40
C THR A 138 -8.59 2.34 -7.13
N PHE A 139 -8.74 3.02 -6.00
CA PHE A 139 -8.53 2.47 -4.67
C PHE A 139 -9.82 2.61 -3.87
N ASP A 140 -10.44 1.48 -3.56
CA ASP A 140 -11.70 1.47 -2.81
C ASP A 140 -11.41 1.20 -1.33
N LEU A 141 -12.10 1.92 -0.44
CA LEU A 141 -12.20 1.68 0.98
C LEU A 141 -13.65 1.31 1.31
N ARG A 142 -13.88 0.14 1.91
CA ARG A 142 -15.20 -0.35 2.33
C ARG A 142 -15.28 -0.50 3.84
N HIS A 143 -16.27 0.15 4.46
CA HIS A 143 -16.50 0.05 5.89
C HIS A 143 -17.01 -1.36 6.25
N ASN A 144 -16.44 -1.95 7.30
CA ASN A 144 -16.69 -3.34 7.67
C ASN A 144 -18.14 -3.63 8.08
N LYS A 145 -18.78 -2.69 8.78
CA LYS A 145 -20.11 -2.89 9.37
C LYS A 145 -21.22 -2.43 8.43
N THR A 146 -21.08 -1.23 7.87
CA THR A 146 -22.13 -0.59 7.06
C THR A 146 -22.00 -0.93 5.57
N GLY A 147 -20.82 -1.37 5.12
CA GLY A 147 -20.58 -1.66 3.72
C GLY A 147 -20.43 -0.43 2.82
N VAL A 148 -20.50 0.79 3.37
CA VAL A 148 -20.24 2.06 2.68
C VAL A 148 -18.88 1.98 1.98
N VAL A 149 -18.82 2.44 0.73
CA VAL A 149 -17.59 2.45 -0.08
C VAL A 149 -17.22 3.89 -0.40
N GLN A 150 -15.95 4.22 -0.18
CA GLN A 150 -15.32 5.45 -0.65
C GLN A 150 -14.20 5.10 -1.62
N SER A 151 -14.18 5.72 -2.79
CA SER A 151 -13.22 5.43 -3.85
C SER A 151 -12.32 6.63 -4.11
N PHE A 152 -11.04 6.35 -4.31
CA PHE A 152 -10.01 7.33 -4.66
C PHE A 152 -9.42 6.97 -6.01
N SER A 153 -9.27 7.94 -6.91
CA SER A 153 -8.47 7.75 -8.12
C SER A 153 -7.03 8.05 -7.78
N LEU A 154 -6.20 7.02 -7.64
CA LEU A 154 -4.79 7.19 -7.26
C LEU A 154 -3.95 7.44 -8.51
N ASN A 155 -3.81 8.70 -8.88
CA ASN A 155 -3.04 9.19 -10.02
C ASN A 155 -1.52 9.20 -9.75
N GLY A 156 -0.73 9.23 -10.83
CA GLY A 156 0.73 9.24 -10.76
C GLY A 156 1.23 10.50 -10.06
N GLY A 157 2.01 10.31 -8.99
CA GLY A 157 2.53 11.38 -8.13
C GLY A 157 1.69 11.62 -6.87
N SER A 158 0.59 10.89 -6.68
CA SER A 158 -0.27 11.07 -5.50
C SER A 158 0.25 10.37 -4.23
N LEU A 159 -0.16 10.89 -3.08
CA LEU A 159 0.04 10.30 -1.76
C LEU A 159 -1.30 10.18 -1.03
N LEU A 160 -1.63 8.97 -0.59
CA LEU A 160 -2.74 8.69 0.32
C LEU A 160 -2.17 8.22 1.66
N VAL A 161 -2.50 8.90 2.75
CA VAL A 161 -2.09 8.52 4.11
C VAL A 161 -3.28 7.91 4.81
N MET A 162 -3.20 6.63 5.19
CA MET A 162 -4.21 5.97 6.04
C MET A 162 -3.74 5.97 7.49
N LYS A 163 -4.59 6.41 8.41
CA LYS A 163 -4.24 6.52 9.84
C LYS A 163 -5.43 6.22 10.75
N GLY A 164 -5.26 6.46 12.05
CA GLY A 164 -6.31 6.30 13.05
C GLY A 164 -6.90 4.89 13.07
N THR A 165 -8.23 4.80 12.95
CA THR A 165 -8.98 3.55 12.98
C THR A 165 -9.23 2.95 11.60
N THR A 166 -8.66 3.52 10.53
CA THR A 166 -8.92 3.08 9.14
C THR A 166 -8.67 1.59 8.96
N GLN A 167 -7.50 1.09 9.36
CA GLN A 167 -7.20 -0.33 9.22
C GLN A 167 -8.10 -1.22 10.09
N ALA A 168 -8.63 -0.72 11.21
CA ALA A 168 -9.51 -1.47 12.11
C ALA A 168 -10.98 -1.49 11.64
N GLN A 169 -11.45 -0.46 10.97
CA GLN A 169 -12.86 -0.29 10.59
C GLN A 169 -13.13 -0.48 9.09
N TRP A 170 -12.09 -0.44 8.25
CA TRP A 170 -12.20 -0.50 6.80
C TRP A 170 -11.38 -1.65 6.22
N ARG A 171 -11.74 -2.03 5.00
CA ARG A 171 -10.95 -2.87 4.10
C ARG A 171 -10.72 -2.10 2.82
N HIS A 172 -9.62 -2.33 2.13
CA HIS A 172 -9.33 -1.69 0.87
C HIS A 172 -8.95 -2.69 -0.22
N ARG A 173 -9.05 -2.24 -1.48
CA ARG A 173 -8.67 -3.03 -2.65
C ARG A 173 -8.19 -2.13 -3.79
N VAL A 174 -7.53 -2.77 -4.77
CA VAL A 174 -7.30 -2.22 -6.10
C VAL A 174 -8.00 -3.16 -7.08
N PRO A 175 -9.19 -2.81 -7.61
CA PRO A 175 -9.97 -3.69 -8.47
C PRO A 175 -9.30 -3.88 -9.84
N LYS A 176 -9.68 -4.94 -10.55
CA LYS A 176 -9.32 -5.08 -11.97
C LYS A 176 -10.05 -4.04 -12.80
N GLU A 177 -9.33 -3.38 -13.70
CA GLU A 177 -9.84 -2.34 -14.59
C GLU A 177 -9.34 -2.62 -16.02
N PRO A 178 -9.89 -3.62 -16.74
CA PRO A 178 -9.32 -4.14 -17.99
C PRO A 178 -9.07 -3.12 -19.11
N ARG A 179 -9.69 -1.95 -19.04
CA ARG A 179 -9.53 -0.84 -20.00
C ARG A 179 -8.33 0.07 -19.69
N VAL A 180 -7.74 -0.03 -18.50
CA VAL A 180 -6.56 0.75 -18.12
C VAL A 180 -5.32 0.09 -18.73
N ALA A 181 -4.67 0.82 -19.64
CA ALA A 181 -3.40 0.46 -20.23
C ALA A 181 -2.24 1.20 -19.52
N GLY A 182 -1.10 0.54 -19.39
CA GLY A 182 0.09 1.08 -18.74
C GLY A 182 0.30 0.56 -17.31
N GLU A 183 1.48 0.82 -16.78
CA GLU A 183 1.91 0.32 -15.48
C GLU A 183 1.62 1.31 -14.35
N ARG A 184 1.31 0.77 -13.17
CA ARG A 184 1.25 1.50 -11.90
C ARG A 184 2.22 0.87 -10.91
N ILE A 185 3.04 1.69 -10.27
CA ILE A 185 3.81 1.28 -9.10
C ILE A 185 3.22 1.95 -7.86
N ASN A 186 3.07 1.17 -6.81
CA ASN A 186 2.62 1.64 -5.51
C ASN A 186 3.65 1.28 -4.44
N LEU A 187 4.01 2.26 -3.62
CA LEU A 187 4.85 2.07 -2.45
C LEU A 187 3.98 2.26 -1.21
N THR A 188 3.84 1.21 -0.39
CA THR A 188 3.11 1.28 0.88
C THR A 188 4.09 1.24 2.03
N PHE A 189 4.45 2.41 2.55
CA PHE A 189 5.37 2.58 3.67
C PHE A 189 4.67 2.37 5.01
N ARG A 190 5.35 1.67 5.92
CA ARG A 190 4.85 1.31 7.25
C ARG A 190 5.97 1.35 8.28
N TRP A 191 5.57 1.44 9.55
CA TRP A 191 6.43 1.12 10.68
C TRP A 191 6.11 -0.29 11.19
N VAL A 192 7.09 -1.18 11.14
CA VAL A 192 7.02 -2.54 11.65
C VAL A 192 7.75 -2.56 12.98
N THR A 193 7.02 -2.83 14.07
CA THR A 193 7.60 -3.01 15.40
C THR A 193 8.32 -4.36 15.43
N PRO A 194 9.64 -4.41 15.66
CA PRO A 194 10.36 -5.66 15.79
C PRO A 194 9.75 -6.49 16.92
N ARG A 195 9.52 -7.79 16.69
CA ARG A 195 9.15 -8.69 17.79
C ARG A 195 10.34 -8.77 18.74
N VAL A 196 10.17 -8.24 19.95
CA VAL A 196 11.09 -8.55 21.06
C VAL A 196 10.98 -10.06 21.25
N ALA A 197 12.09 -10.79 21.05
CA ALA A 197 12.14 -12.21 21.39
C ALA A 197 11.71 -12.33 22.85
N ALA A 198 10.67 -13.12 23.12
CA ALA A 198 10.30 -13.46 24.49
C ALA A 198 11.55 -14.03 25.15
N ARG A 199 12.03 -13.36 26.21
CA ARG A 199 13.09 -13.88 27.07
C ARG A 199 12.60 -15.10 27.83
#